data_AF-A0A1M7RPS3-F1
#
_entry.id   AF-A0A1M7RPS3-F1
#
_cell.length_a   1.000
_cell.length_b   1.000
_cell.length_c   1.000
_cell.angle_alpha   90.00
_cell.angle_beta   90.00
_cell.angle_gamma   90.00
#
_symmetry.space_group_name_H-M   'P 1'
#
loop_
_entity.id
_entity.type
_entity.pdbx_description
1 polymer ?
#
loop_
_entity_poly.entity_id
_entity_poly.type
_entity_poly.pdbx_seq_one_letter_code
_entity_poly.pdbx_strand_id
1 'polypeptide(L)'
;GWQGAFALDAEAHGEGPPTFAAMLTQEFQWSRSLTVVLLGMTAHLRRMPWSLRIRFLHALLYYPILTFTIAGGLCLAPIAVVTGLQWVNVPYLEFLVRWGAVNCWALGMGLVLRWAGVRRPNTAPLLSWEEWLYMLTRWPLILRGVVAAVVQRIRPTPIDFRVTPKGADGFQSLPTAVIYPYLFLSLTMSTFALAGEYVTRTPSWGYLLLCLLAAATYTIVSLSVPLLHAREAATATGTNLRYALERTARVPFVLAVLLTIPLGVAIASYPYVHLRMLLL
;
A
#
# COMPACT_ATOMS: atom_id res chain seq x y z
N GLY A 1 10.15 -35.82 -12.48
CA GLY A 1 8.93 -35.16 -11.95
C GLY A 1 8.30 -34.32 -13.05
N TRP A 2 7.05 -33.90 -12.88
CA TRP A 2 6.35 -33.03 -13.83
C TRP A 2 7.09 -31.71 -14.04
N GLN A 3 7.05 -31.18 -15.27
CA GLN A 3 7.62 -29.88 -15.63
C GLN A 3 6.49 -28.90 -15.94
N GLY A 4 6.67 -27.64 -15.53
CA GLY A 4 5.77 -26.55 -15.90
C GLY A 4 6.28 -25.81 -17.13
N ALA A 5 5.36 -25.42 -18.00
CA ALA A 5 5.62 -24.47 -19.09
C ALA A 5 4.83 -23.18 -18.81
N PHE A 6 5.42 -22.03 -19.13
CA PHE A 6 4.76 -20.74 -19.05
C PHE A 6 4.68 -20.15 -20.45
N ALA A 7 3.48 -20.06 -21.01
CA ALA A 7 3.22 -19.33 -22.24
C ALA A 7 3.04 -17.84 -21.88
N LEU A 8 3.87 -16.99 -22.48
CA LEU A 8 3.90 -15.56 -22.16
C LEU A 8 2.71 -14.79 -22.76
N ASP A 9 2.13 -15.32 -23.83
CA ASP A 9 1.05 -14.66 -24.55
C ASP A 9 -0.29 -14.93 -23.90
N ALA A 10 -1.02 -13.84 -23.64
CA ALA A 10 -2.28 -13.84 -22.93
C ALA A 10 -3.41 -14.20 -23.91
N GLU A 11 -3.67 -15.50 -24.07
CA GLU A 11 -4.83 -16.01 -24.83
C GLU A 11 -6.12 -15.97 -24.01
N ALA A 12 -6.00 -15.96 -22.67
CA ALA A 12 -7.13 -15.91 -21.75
C ALA A 12 -7.43 -14.46 -21.34
N HIS A 13 -8.60 -13.96 -21.75
CA HIS A 13 -9.10 -12.63 -21.36
C HIS A 13 -10.10 -12.77 -20.22
N GLY A 14 -9.70 -12.32 -19.02
CA GLY A 14 -10.55 -12.28 -17.84
C GLY A 14 -10.87 -10.86 -17.42
N GLU A 15 -12.01 -10.68 -16.76
CA GLU A 15 -12.36 -9.41 -16.13
C GLU A 15 -11.59 -9.22 -14.82
N GLY A 16 -11.18 -7.97 -14.58
CA GLY A 16 -10.66 -7.54 -13.29
C GLY A 16 -11.77 -7.36 -12.24
N PRO A 17 -11.40 -7.07 -10.98
CA PRO A 17 -12.38 -6.74 -9.95
C PRO A 17 -13.20 -5.51 -10.35
N PRO A 18 -14.55 -5.53 -10.22
CA PRO A 18 -15.41 -4.44 -10.69
C PRO A 18 -15.38 -3.18 -9.82
N THR A 19 -14.86 -3.28 -8.59
CA THR A 19 -14.75 -2.16 -7.65
C THR A 19 -13.48 -2.23 -6.82
N PHE A 20 -13.12 -1.10 -6.21
CA PHE A 20 -12.00 -1.03 -5.27
C PHE A 20 -12.14 -2.01 -4.09
N ALA A 21 -13.34 -2.16 -3.52
CA ALA A 21 -13.58 -3.11 -2.43
C ALA A 21 -13.42 -4.58 -2.87
N ALA A 22 -13.83 -4.90 -4.10
CA ALA A 22 -13.62 -6.20 -4.71
C ALA A 22 -12.13 -6.48 -4.95
N MET A 23 -11.39 -5.49 -5.46
CA MET A 23 -9.93 -5.58 -5.68
C MET A 23 -9.21 -5.87 -4.37
N LEU A 24 -9.52 -5.12 -3.32
CA LEU A 24 -8.91 -5.33 -2.02
C LEU A 24 -9.26 -6.69 -1.40
N THR A 25 -10.48 -7.17 -1.59
CA THR A 25 -10.89 -8.51 -1.16
C THR A 25 -10.04 -9.59 -1.85
N GLN A 26 -9.77 -9.44 -3.14
CA GLN A 26 -8.92 -10.34 -3.91
C GLN A 26 -7.48 -10.34 -3.37
N GLU A 27 -6.90 -9.16 -3.11
CA GLU A 27 -5.55 -9.04 -2.54
C GLU A 27 -5.44 -9.72 -1.16
N PHE A 28 -6.45 -9.55 -0.30
CA PHE A 28 -6.52 -10.24 0.98
C PHE A 28 -6.52 -11.76 0.81
N GLN A 29 -7.26 -12.29 -0.16
CA GLN A 29 -7.35 -13.73 -0.40
C GLN A 29 -6.06 -14.31 -0.97
N TRP A 30 -5.42 -13.61 -1.90
CA TRP A 30 -4.12 -14.01 -2.44
C TRP A 30 -3.04 -13.99 -1.37
N SER A 31 -2.93 -12.90 -0.60
CA SER A 31 -1.92 -12.80 0.45
C SER A 31 -2.11 -13.86 1.53
N ARG A 32 -3.35 -14.10 1.94
CA ARG A 32 -3.68 -15.14 2.92
C ARG A 32 -3.36 -16.53 2.40
N SER A 33 -3.84 -16.89 1.21
CA SER A 33 -3.67 -18.25 0.68
C SER A 33 -2.20 -18.59 0.41
N LEU A 34 -1.42 -17.68 -0.18
CA LEU A 34 0.01 -17.88 -0.38
C LEU A 34 0.77 -17.96 0.96
N THR A 35 0.37 -17.19 1.97
CA THR A 35 0.96 -17.30 3.31
C THR A 35 0.61 -18.64 3.97
N VAL A 36 -0.61 -19.16 3.80
CA VAL A 36 -0.95 -20.52 4.26
C VAL A 36 -0.08 -21.57 3.57
N VAL A 37 0.11 -21.45 2.25
CA VAL A 37 1.01 -22.33 1.49
C VAL A 37 2.46 -22.22 2.00
N LEU A 38 2.95 -21.01 2.27
CA LEU A 38 4.27 -20.78 2.87
C LEU A 38 4.42 -21.51 4.21
N LEU A 39 3.46 -21.36 5.12
CA LEU A 39 3.52 -21.97 6.45
C LEU A 39 3.30 -23.49 6.42
N GLY A 40 2.56 -24.00 5.44
CA GLY A 40 2.23 -25.42 5.32
C GLY A 40 3.23 -26.24 4.50
N MET A 41 3.79 -25.67 3.43
CA MET A 41 4.56 -26.42 2.41
C MET A 41 6.08 -26.27 2.54
N THR A 42 6.58 -25.45 3.46
CA THR A 42 8.04 -25.25 3.66
C THR A 42 8.79 -26.53 4.01
N ALA A 43 8.15 -27.48 4.70
CA ALA A 43 8.74 -28.79 5.01
C ALA A 43 9.06 -29.63 3.75
N HIS A 44 8.36 -29.39 2.64
CA HIS A 44 8.52 -30.15 1.41
C HIS A 44 9.58 -29.58 0.46
N LEU A 45 10.17 -28.42 0.77
CA LEU A 45 11.16 -27.75 -0.09
C LEU A 45 12.41 -28.60 -0.35
N ARG A 46 12.76 -29.51 0.58
CA ARG A 46 13.91 -30.42 0.42
C ARG A 46 13.72 -31.43 -0.72
N ARG A 47 12.48 -31.63 -1.19
CA ARG A 47 12.14 -32.55 -2.29
C ARG A 47 12.31 -31.90 -3.67
N MET A 48 12.59 -30.60 -3.73
CA MET A 48 12.72 -29.84 -4.97
C MET A 48 14.19 -29.54 -5.27
N PRO A 49 14.58 -29.48 -6.56
CA PRO A 49 15.86 -28.90 -6.96
C PRO A 49 16.01 -27.48 -6.40
N TRP A 50 17.25 -27.09 -6.09
CA TRP A 50 17.53 -25.82 -5.42
C TRP A 50 16.99 -24.60 -6.18
N SER A 51 17.05 -24.62 -7.51
CA SER A 51 16.59 -23.51 -8.37
C SER A 51 15.08 -23.32 -8.26
N LEU A 52 14.31 -24.41 -8.22
CA LEU A 52 12.86 -24.38 -8.02
C LEU A 52 12.51 -23.94 -6.60
N ARG A 53 13.29 -24.38 -5.60
CA ARG A 53 13.11 -23.96 -4.21
C ARG A 53 13.21 -22.44 -4.05
N ILE A 54 14.19 -21.80 -4.69
CA ILE A 54 14.35 -20.34 -4.64
C ILE A 54 13.18 -19.63 -5.32
N ARG A 55 12.79 -20.06 -6.53
CA ARG A 55 11.65 -19.46 -7.26
C ARG A 55 10.35 -19.57 -6.46
N PHE A 56 10.11 -20.73 -5.86
CA PHE A 56 8.94 -20.99 -5.05
C PHE A 56 8.94 -20.15 -3.77
N LEU A 57 10.06 -20.12 -3.03
CA LEU A 57 10.19 -19.29 -1.84
C LEU A 57 10.04 -17.79 -2.15
N HIS A 58 10.64 -17.31 -3.24
CA HIS A 58 10.50 -15.92 -3.68
C HIS A 58 9.03 -15.54 -3.90
N ALA A 59 8.27 -16.37 -4.63
CA ALA A 59 6.85 -16.13 -4.87
C ALA A 59 6.03 -16.11 -3.57
N LEU A 60 6.32 -17.02 -2.63
CA LEU A 60 5.59 -17.11 -1.37
C LEU A 60 5.96 -16.05 -0.33
N LEU A 61 7.21 -15.55 -0.36
CA LEU A 61 7.70 -14.53 0.56
C LEU A 61 7.32 -13.11 0.14
N TYR A 62 6.85 -12.91 -1.10
CA TYR A 62 6.51 -11.59 -1.64
C TYR A 62 5.61 -10.77 -0.70
N TYR A 63 4.43 -11.31 -0.34
CA TYR A 63 3.46 -10.58 0.47
C TYR A 63 3.91 -10.32 1.93
N PRO A 64 4.49 -11.30 2.66
CA PRO A 64 5.10 -11.03 3.97
C PRO A 64 6.19 -9.95 3.90
N ILE A 65 7.17 -10.07 3.00
CA ILE A 65 8.27 -9.12 2.90
C ILE A 65 7.75 -7.73 2.54
N LEU A 66 6.85 -7.61 1.57
CA LEU A 66 6.23 -6.35 1.17
C LEU A 66 5.61 -5.63 2.37
N THR A 67 4.76 -6.34 3.11
CA THR A 67 3.99 -5.73 4.21
C THR A 67 4.85 -5.39 5.43
N PHE A 68 5.80 -6.23 5.79
CA PHE A 68 6.74 -5.92 6.87
C PHE A 68 7.67 -4.76 6.51
N THR A 69 8.09 -4.65 5.25
CA THR A 69 8.93 -3.54 4.79
C THR A 69 8.18 -2.22 4.85
N ILE A 70 6.93 -2.17 4.36
CA ILE A 70 6.11 -0.96 4.41
C ILE A 70 5.77 -0.59 5.86
N ALA A 71 5.34 -1.57 6.68
CA ALA A 71 5.03 -1.32 8.08
C ALA A 71 6.27 -0.84 8.86
N GLY A 72 7.43 -1.48 8.67
CA GLY A 72 8.69 -1.06 9.27
C GLY A 72 9.10 0.35 8.85
N GLY A 73 9.01 0.67 7.55
CA GLY A 73 9.29 2.01 7.03
C GLY A 73 8.37 3.09 7.60
N LEU A 74 7.07 2.79 7.76
CA LEU A 74 6.11 3.73 8.36
C LEU A 74 6.28 3.89 9.87
N CYS A 75 6.73 2.85 10.58
CA CYS A 75 6.97 2.92 12.03
C CYS A 75 8.30 3.63 12.38
N LEU A 76 9.25 3.66 11.45
CA LEU A 76 10.59 4.21 11.68
C LEU A 76 10.56 5.65 12.18
N ALA A 77 9.87 6.54 11.47
CA ALA A 77 9.82 7.96 11.83
C ALA A 77 9.09 8.22 13.16
N PRO A 78 7.89 7.67 13.41
CA PRO A 78 7.22 7.76 14.71
C PRO A 78 8.07 7.29 15.89
N ILE A 79 8.76 6.15 15.75
CA ILE A 79 9.60 5.61 16.81
C ILE A 79 10.77 6.56 17.07
N ALA A 80 11.45 7.04 16.02
CA ALA A 80 12.52 8.01 16.15
C ALA A 80 12.06 9.32 16.81
N VAL A 81 10.86 9.80 16.47
CA VAL A 81 10.26 11.02 17.06
C VAL A 81 10.01 10.87 18.56
N VAL A 82 9.46 9.73 19.00
CA VAL A 82 9.14 9.51 20.42
C VAL A 82 10.39 9.19 21.23
N THR A 83 11.30 8.40 20.69
CA THR A 83 12.49 7.92 21.41
C THR A 83 13.66 8.89 21.34
N GLY A 84 13.66 9.81 20.38
CA GLY A 84 14.82 10.65 20.05
C GLY A 84 15.94 9.91 19.32
N LEU A 85 15.78 8.63 19.00
CA LEU A 85 16.81 7.83 18.34
C LEU A 85 16.97 8.25 16.87
N GLN A 86 18.18 8.63 16.47
CA GLN A 86 18.53 8.98 15.10
C GLN A 86 19.14 7.77 14.39
N TRP A 87 18.30 6.88 13.84
CA TRP A 87 18.77 5.66 13.16
C TRP A 87 19.58 5.94 11.90
N VAL A 88 19.21 7.02 11.21
CA VAL A 88 19.94 7.60 10.09
C VAL A 88 20.26 9.04 10.46
N ASN A 89 21.55 9.37 10.45
CA ASN A 89 22.06 10.71 10.77
C ASN A 89 22.92 11.23 9.61
N VAL A 90 22.24 11.59 8.52
CA VAL A 90 22.85 12.25 7.36
C VAL A 90 21.95 13.42 6.95
N PRO A 91 22.50 14.44 6.25
CA PRO A 91 21.69 15.51 5.67
C PRO A 91 20.56 14.95 4.80
N TYR A 92 19.43 15.65 4.75
CA TYR A 92 18.22 15.14 4.09
C TYR A 92 18.43 14.93 2.58
N LEU A 93 19.17 15.82 1.92
CA LEU A 93 19.48 15.66 0.50
C LEU A 93 20.35 14.42 0.25
N GLU A 94 21.33 14.16 1.11
CA GLU A 94 22.14 12.95 1.03
C GLU A 94 21.30 11.69 1.23
N PHE A 95 20.38 11.72 2.21
CA PHE A 95 19.41 10.65 2.41
C PHE A 95 18.59 10.39 1.14
N LEU A 96 18.04 11.44 0.50
CA LEU A 96 17.26 11.31 -0.73
C LEU A 96 18.09 10.74 -1.89
N VAL A 97 19.36 11.12 -2.02
CA VAL A 97 20.26 10.58 -3.05
C VAL A 97 20.51 9.09 -2.81
N ARG A 98 20.85 8.70 -1.56
CA ARG A 98 21.09 7.29 -1.20
C ARG A 98 19.84 6.44 -1.40
N TRP A 99 18.68 6.94 -0.98
CA TRP A 99 17.40 6.26 -1.19
C TRP A 99 17.03 6.19 -2.68
N GLY A 100 17.19 7.30 -3.41
CA GLY A 100 16.90 7.39 -4.85
C GLY A 100 17.77 6.44 -5.68
N ALA A 101 19.05 6.27 -5.33
CA ALA A 101 19.97 5.38 -6.03
C ALA A 101 19.46 3.92 -6.07
N VAL A 102 18.85 3.43 -4.99
CA VAL A 102 18.24 2.09 -4.95
C VAL A 102 17.03 2.00 -5.88
N ASN A 103 16.21 3.06 -5.94
CA ASN A 103 15.03 3.11 -6.80
C ASN A 103 15.40 3.20 -8.29
N CYS A 104 16.52 3.82 -8.65
CA CYS A 104 17.03 3.83 -10.03
C CYS A 104 17.27 2.42 -10.57
N TRP A 105 17.80 1.51 -9.74
CA TRP A 105 17.99 0.11 -10.14
C TRP A 105 16.66 -0.63 -10.33
N ALA A 106 15.66 -0.37 -9.49
CA ALA A 106 14.32 -0.93 -9.66
C ALA A 106 13.68 -0.47 -10.98
N LEU A 107 13.83 0.82 -11.33
CA LEU A 107 13.39 1.35 -12.62
C LEU A 107 14.16 0.74 -13.79
N GLY A 108 15.47 0.58 -13.64
CA GLY A 108 16.32 -0.11 -14.62
C GLY A 108 15.86 -1.54 -14.89
N MET A 109 15.50 -2.30 -13.86
CA MET A 109 14.92 -3.64 -14.01
C MET A 109 13.60 -3.59 -14.79
N GLY A 110 12.72 -2.63 -14.48
CA GLY A 110 11.46 -2.43 -15.23
C GLY A 110 11.68 -2.11 -16.71
N LEU A 111 12.74 -1.34 -17.03
CA LEU A 111 13.14 -1.04 -18.41
C LEU A 111 13.64 -2.30 -19.14
N VAL A 112 14.51 -3.08 -18.50
CA VAL A 112 15.01 -4.34 -19.07
C VAL A 112 13.86 -5.30 -19.37
N LEU A 113 12.91 -5.45 -18.44
CA LEU A 113 11.72 -6.28 -18.64
C LEU A 113 10.82 -5.77 -19.78
N ARG A 114 10.71 -4.44 -19.93
CA ARG A 114 9.99 -3.84 -21.05
C ARG A 114 10.70 -4.11 -22.38
N TRP A 115 12.01 -3.91 -22.45
CA TRP A 115 12.79 -4.17 -23.66
C TRP A 115 12.77 -5.63 -24.06
N ALA A 116 12.77 -6.54 -23.09
CA ALA A 116 12.60 -7.97 -23.34
C ALA A 116 11.18 -8.38 -23.78
N GLY A 117 10.21 -7.46 -23.78
CA GLY A 117 8.84 -7.74 -24.23
C GLY A 117 8.03 -8.62 -23.28
N VAL A 118 8.46 -8.76 -22.01
CA VAL A 118 7.85 -9.70 -21.04
C VAL A 118 6.81 -9.08 -20.11
N ARG A 119 6.54 -7.78 -20.23
CA ARG A 119 5.47 -7.11 -19.46
C ARG A 119 4.13 -7.23 -20.18
N ARG A 120 3.03 -7.16 -19.42
CA ARG A 120 1.66 -7.22 -19.96
C ARG A 120 0.78 -6.16 -19.27
N PRO A 121 0.29 -5.13 -19.99
CA PRO A 121 0.71 -4.74 -21.34
C PRO A 121 2.15 -4.19 -21.34
N ASN A 122 2.93 -4.43 -22.39
CA ASN A 122 4.34 -4.01 -22.44
C ASN A 122 4.50 -2.48 -22.50
N THR A 123 3.45 -1.80 -22.94
CA THR A 123 3.35 -0.34 -23.02
C THR A 123 2.97 0.33 -21.70
N ALA A 124 2.57 -0.42 -20.67
CA ALA A 124 2.19 0.13 -19.36
C ALA A 124 3.30 1.03 -18.82
N PRO A 125 3.02 2.28 -18.39
CA PRO A 125 4.02 3.20 -17.84
C PRO A 125 4.90 2.55 -16.77
N LEU A 126 6.15 3.02 -16.65
CA LEU A 126 7.04 2.56 -15.57
C LEU A 126 6.75 3.30 -14.26
N LEU A 127 6.41 4.58 -14.39
CA LEU A 127 5.96 5.43 -13.31
C LEU A 127 4.56 5.90 -13.68
N SER A 128 3.59 5.57 -12.84
CA SER A 128 2.19 5.97 -12.99
C SER A 128 1.66 6.24 -11.60
N TRP A 129 0.95 7.35 -11.44
CA TRP A 129 0.37 7.71 -10.14
C TRP A 129 -0.70 6.68 -9.72
N GLU A 130 -1.36 6.05 -10.68
CA GLU A 130 -2.31 4.94 -10.47
C GLU A 130 -1.61 3.74 -9.82
N GLU A 131 -0.42 3.38 -10.29
CA GLU A 131 0.39 2.29 -9.70
C GLU A 131 0.81 2.63 -8.27
N TRP A 132 1.24 3.87 -8.01
CA TRP A 132 1.56 4.33 -6.66
C TRP A 132 0.34 4.28 -5.74
N LEU A 133 -0.81 4.75 -6.20
CA LEU A 133 -2.06 4.70 -5.43
C LEU A 133 -2.49 3.26 -5.15
N TYR A 134 -2.38 2.38 -6.14
CA TYR A 134 -2.64 0.94 -5.99
C TYR A 134 -1.70 0.29 -4.95
N MET A 135 -0.40 0.58 -5.02
CA MET A 135 0.57 0.09 -4.04
C MET A 135 0.30 0.58 -2.62
N LEU A 136 -0.03 1.87 -2.47
CA LEU A 136 -0.33 2.50 -1.16
C LEU A 136 -1.62 1.96 -0.55
N THR A 137 -2.59 1.57 -1.38
CA THR A 137 -3.90 1.11 -0.89
C THR A 137 -3.93 -0.35 -0.47
N ARG A 138 -3.21 -1.23 -1.16
CA ARG A 138 -3.37 -2.68 -0.94
C ARG A 138 -2.68 -3.24 0.30
N TRP A 139 -1.54 -2.65 0.72
CA TRP A 139 -0.70 -3.26 1.76
C TRP A 139 -1.39 -3.50 3.11
N PRO A 140 -2.32 -2.65 3.63
CA PRO A 140 -2.95 -2.91 4.92
C PRO A 140 -3.81 -4.18 4.89
N LEU A 141 -4.49 -4.42 3.75
CA LEU A 141 -5.32 -5.62 3.59
C LEU A 141 -4.49 -6.86 3.27
N ILE A 142 -3.39 -6.70 2.53
CA ILE A 142 -2.38 -7.75 2.38
C ILE A 142 -1.86 -8.17 3.77
N LEU A 143 -1.48 -7.21 4.63
CA LEU A 143 -0.99 -7.47 5.99
C LEU A 143 -2.04 -8.21 6.80
N ARG A 144 -3.31 -7.79 6.73
CA ARG A 144 -4.41 -8.51 7.37
C ARG A 144 -4.50 -9.95 6.90
N GLY A 145 -4.30 -10.22 5.62
CA GLY A 145 -4.29 -11.58 5.06
C GLY A 145 -3.11 -12.43 5.54
N VAL A 146 -1.91 -11.84 5.60
CA VAL A 146 -0.70 -12.48 6.18
C VAL A 146 -0.95 -12.84 7.65
N VAL A 147 -1.43 -11.90 8.46
CA VAL A 147 -1.75 -12.13 9.88
C VAL A 147 -2.85 -13.18 10.03
N ALA A 148 -3.92 -13.11 9.22
CA ALA A 148 -5.00 -14.09 9.26
C ALA A 148 -4.50 -15.51 8.96
N ALA A 149 -3.56 -15.68 8.02
CA ALA A 149 -2.95 -16.97 7.73
C ALA A 149 -2.11 -17.49 8.91
N VAL A 150 -1.32 -16.63 9.55
CA VAL A 150 -0.54 -16.98 10.76
C VAL A 150 -1.47 -17.39 11.90
N VAL A 151 -2.49 -16.58 12.19
CA VAL A 151 -3.48 -16.87 13.22
C VAL A 151 -4.20 -18.18 12.93
N GLN A 152 -4.60 -18.43 11.68
CA GLN A 152 -5.24 -19.68 11.30
C GLN A 152 -4.32 -20.90 11.48
N ARG A 153 -3.02 -20.75 11.19
CA ARG A 153 -2.04 -21.82 11.41
C ARG A 153 -1.95 -22.20 12.91
N ILE A 154 -2.10 -21.22 13.79
CA ILE A 154 -2.09 -21.39 15.25
C ILE A 154 -3.46 -21.87 15.77
N ARG A 155 -4.56 -21.37 15.19
CA ARG A 155 -5.96 -21.66 15.55
C ARG A 155 -6.77 -22.02 14.30
N PRO A 156 -6.85 -23.32 13.94
CA PRO A 156 -7.57 -23.75 12.75
C PRO A 156 -9.07 -23.46 12.88
N THR A 157 -9.58 -22.49 12.12
CA THR A 157 -11.02 -22.18 12.03
C THR A 157 -11.54 -22.42 10.61
N PRO A 158 -12.84 -22.74 10.45
CA PRO A 158 -13.49 -22.82 9.13
C PRO A 158 -13.31 -21.50 8.34
N ILE A 159 -13.21 -21.63 7.02
CA ILE A 159 -12.93 -20.51 6.12
C ILE A 159 -14.20 -20.16 5.35
N ASP A 160 -14.62 -18.90 5.43
CA ASP A 160 -15.61 -18.35 4.50
C ASP A 160 -14.87 -17.88 3.22
N PHE A 161 -15.02 -18.65 2.13
CA PHE A 161 -14.44 -18.30 0.83
C PHE A 161 -15.39 -17.37 0.08
N ARG A 162 -15.03 -16.09 0.00
CA ARG A 162 -15.85 -15.11 -0.73
C ARG A 162 -15.45 -15.05 -2.19
N VAL A 163 -16.30 -15.51 -3.09
CA VAL A 163 -16.06 -15.28 -4.52
C VAL A 163 -16.28 -13.80 -4.81
N THR A 164 -15.31 -13.15 -5.47
CA THR A 164 -15.47 -11.78 -5.94
C THR A 164 -16.66 -11.72 -6.92
N PRO A 165 -17.68 -10.88 -6.67
CA PRO A 165 -18.82 -10.78 -7.58
C PRO A 165 -18.36 -10.37 -8.97
N LYS A 166 -18.95 -10.97 -10.02
CA LYS A 166 -18.76 -10.59 -11.42
C LYS A 166 -20.01 -9.85 -11.91
N GLY A 167 -19.84 -8.81 -12.73
CA GLY A 167 -20.93 -8.14 -13.44
C GLY A 167 -21.99 -7.48 -12.55
N ALA A 168 -21.62 -6.51 -11.72
CA ALA A 168 -22.61 -5.77 -10.94
C ALA A 168 -22.92 -4.40 -11.55
N ASP A 169 -24.15 -4.23 -12.00
CA ASP A 169 -24.67 -2.98 -12.55
C ASP A 169 -25.21 -2.05 -11.44
N GLY A 170 -24.92 -0.75 -11.55
CA GLY A 170 -25.51 0.31 -10.73
C GLY A 170 -24.61 0.94 -9.65
N PHE A 171 -25.20 1.78 -8.79
CA PHE A 171 -24.51 2.51 -7.73
C PHE A 171 -24.11 1.58 -6.58
N GLN A 172 -22.95 0.94 -6.68
CA GLN A 172 -22.36 0.23 -5.55
C GLN A 172 -21.79 1.23 -4.53
N SER A 173 -22.26 1.17 -3.30
CA SER A 173 -21.71 1.98 -2.21
C SER A 173 -20.31 1.49 -1.85
N LEU A 174 -19.36 2.41 -1.72
CA LEU A 174 -18.04 2.15 -1.18
C LEU A 174 -18.17 1.90 0.33
N PRO A 175 -17.86 0.69 0.85
CA PRO A 175 -17.96 0.42 2.27
C PRO A 175 -16.95 1.28 3.03
N THR A 176 -17.41 2.09 4.00
CA THR A 176 -16.55 3.01 4.75
C THR A 176 -15.41 2.29 5.48
N ALA A 177 -15.65 1.04 5.91
CA ALA A 177 -14.65 0.21 6.58
C ALA A 177 -13.38 -0.02 5.75
N VAL A 178 -13.48 0.05 4.43
CA VAL A 178 -12.34 -0.10 3.51
C VAL A 178 -11.36 1.08 3.63
N ILE A 179 -11.82 2.26 4.04
CA ILE A 179 -11.02 3.49 4.13
C ILE A 179 -10.36 3.67 5.50
N TYR A 180 -10.85 2.98 6.53
CA TYR A 180 -10.33 3.10 7.90
C TYR A 180 -8.81 2.93 8.06
N PRO A 181 -8.13 2.00 7.36
CA PRO A 181 -6.68 1.89 7.49
C PRO A 181 -5.94 3.17 7.08
N TYR A 182 -6.39 3.85 6.03
CA TYR A 182 -5.75 5.07 5.54
C TYR A 182 -6.03 6.26 6.44
N LEU A 183 -7.27 6.35 6.97
CA LEU A 183 -7.63 7.35 7.97
C LEU A 183 -6.79 7.21 9.24
N PHE A 184 -6.67 5.97 9.72
CA PHE A 184 -5.87 5.65 10.89
C PHE A 184 -4.40 6.01 10.68
N LEU A 185 -3.81 5.61 9.55
CA LEU A 185 -2.40 5.92 9.25
C LEU A 185 -2.16 7.43 9.20
N SER A 186 -3.01 8.17 8.49
CA SER A 186 -2.84 9.62 8.40
C SER A 186 -2.98 10.30 9.75
N LEU A 187 -4.02 9.97 10.52
CA LEU A 187 -4.25 10.56 11.83
C LEU A 187 -3.11 10.24 12.79
N THR A 188 -2.65 8.99 12.79
CA THR A 188 -1.53 8.53 13.62
C THR A 188 -0.26 9.29 13.28
N MET A 189 0.08 9.43 11.99
CA MET A 189 1.28 10.13 11.56
C MET A 189 1.21 11.63 11.84
N SER A 190 0.05 12.28 11.65
CA SER A 190 -0.15 13.68 12.08
C SER A 190 0.01 13.84 13.59
N THR A 191 -0.50 12.88 14.37
CA THR A 191 -0.39 12.89 15.84
C THR A 191 1.07 12.75 16.27
N PHE A 192 1.85 11.86 15.66
CA PHE A 192 3.27 11.73 15.97
C PHE A 192 4.07 12.97 15.58
N ALA A 193 3.77 13.61 14.46
CA ALA A 193 4.40 14.88 14.09
C ALA A 193 4.12 15.98 15.14
N LEU A 194 2.87 16.10 15.60
CA LEU A 194 2.48 17.07 16.64
C LEU A 194 3.07 16.75 18.01
N ALA A 195 3.03 15.49 18.42
CA ALA A 195 3.63 15.03 19.67
C ALA A 195 5.14 15.26 19.66
N GLY A 196 5.77 15.04 18.51
CA GLY A 196 7.18 15.29 18.29
C GLY A 196 7.61 16.74 18.51
N GLU A 197 6.80 17.67 18.01
CA GLU A 197 7.03 19.11 18.17
C GLU A 197 6.74 19.57 19.62
N TYR A 198 5.55 19.25 20.13
CA TYR A 198 5.05 19.89 21.36
C TYR A 198 5.33 19.10 22.65
N VAL A 199 5.37 17.77 22.56
CA VAL A 199 5.48 16.89 23.73
C VAL A 199 6.92 16.42 23.92
N THR A 200 7.49 15.74 22.91
CA THR A 200 8.86 15.19 23.03
C THR A 200 9.94 16.20 22.66
N ARG A 201 9.57 17.31 21.99
CA ARG A 201 10.49 18.36 21.51
C ARG A 201 11.71 17.75 20.81
N THR A 202 11.44 16.82 19.89
CA THR A 202 12.50 16.02 19.28
C THR A 202 13.41 16.92 18.44
N PRO A 203 14.75 16.84 18.59
CA PRO A 203 15.68 17.62 17.77
C PRO A 203 15.80 17.08 16.34
N SER A 204 15.08 16.01 16.01
CA SER A 204 15.24 15.26 14.77
C SER A 204 14.17 15.62 13.73
N TRP A 205 14.25 16.84 13.22
CA TRP A 205 13.27 17.45 12.31
C TRP A 205 12.99 16.63 11.04
N GLY A 206 13.99 15.89 10.54
CA GLY A 206 13.83 15.00 9.38
C GLY A 206 12.79 13.90 9.61
N TYR A 207 12.72 13.32 10.82
CA TYR A 207 11.70 12.31 11.13
C TYR A 207 10.31 12.92 11.31
N LEU A 208 10.22 14.16 11.82
CA LEU A 208 8.95 14.90 11.83
C LEU A 208 8.44 15.12 10.40
N LEU A 209 9.34 15.52 9.48
CA LEU A 209 9.01 15.67 8.08
C LEU A 209 8.56 14.35 7.44
N LEU A 210 9.20 13.23 7.77
CA LEU A 210 8.79 11.90 7.29
C LEU A 210 7.41 11.50 7.83
N CYS A 211 7.08 11.80 9.09
CA CYS A 211 5.72 11.63 9.62
C CYS A 211 4.71 12.49 8.85
N LEU A 212 5.02 13.77 8.58
CA LEU A 212 4.15 14.64 7.80
C LEU A 212 3.96 14.16 6.36
N LEU A 213 5.03 13.68 5.71
CA LEU A 213 4.96 13.11 4.37
C LEU A 213 4.06 11.86 4.33
N ALA A 214 4.20 10.97 5.32
CA ALA A 214 3.33 9.80 5.44
C ALA A 214 1.87 10.21 5.70
N ALA A 215 1.64 11.19 6.58
CA ALA A 215 0.29 11.72 6.86
C ALA A 215 -0.35 12.32 5.60
N ALA A 216 0.39 13.17 4.87
CA ALA A 216 -0.07 13.76 3.61
C ALA A 216 -0.37 12.68 2.57
N THR A 217 0.50 11.69 2.43
CA THR A 217 0.32 10.57 1.50
C THR A 217 -0.98 9.82 1.79
N TYR A 218 -1.24 9.43 3.05
CA TYR A 218 -2.46 8.70 3.39
C TYR A 218 -3.71 9.58 3.44
N THR A 219 -3.59 10.89 3.62
CA THR A 219 -4.69 11.85 3.37
C THR A 219 -5.04 11.86 1.88
N ILE A 220 -4.06 11.94 0.99
CA ILE A 220 -4.28 11.90 -0.48
C ILE A 220 -4.93 10.58 -0.88
N VAL A 221 -4.48 9.45 -0.34
CA VAL A 221 -5.12 8.13 -0.57
C VAL A 221 -6.57 8.16 -0.10
N SER A 222 -6.83 8.65 1.12
CA SER A 222 -8.17 8.70 1.71
C SER A 222 -9.14 9.58 0.91
N LEU A 223 -8.65 10.63 0.25
CA LEU A 223 -9.44 11.49 -0.63
C LEU A 223 -9.61 10.88 -2.03
N SER A 224 -8.54 10.32 -2.59
CA SER A 224 -8.50 9.79 -3.96
C SER A 224 -9.43 8.61 -4.14
N VAL A 225 -9.43 7.65 -3.20
CA VAL A 225 -10.24 6.42 -3.32
C VAL A 225 -11.74 6.72 -3.47
N PRO A 226 -12.41 7.44 -2.54
CA PRO A 226 -13.83 7.75 -2.69
C PRO A 226 -14.14 8.63 -3.91
N LEU A 227 -13.24 9.54 -4.28
CA LEU A 227 -13.42 10.41 -5.45
C LEU A 227 -13.35 9.62 -6.77
N LEU A 228 -12.38 8.73 -6.90
CA LEU A 228 -12.22 7.87 -8.07
C LEU A 228 -13.37 6.85 -8.16
N HIS A 229 -13.77 6.26 -7.04
CA HIS A 229 -14.95 5.38 -6.99
C HIS A 229 -16.23 6.10 -7.47
N ALA A 230 -16.44 7.33 -6.99
CA ALA A 230 -17.58 8.14 -7.44
C ALA A 230 -17.48 8.52 -8.92
N ARG A 231 -16.27 8.79 -9.43
CA ARG A 231 -16.03 9.10 -10.85
C ARG A 231 -16.31 7.91 -11.75
N GLU A 232 -15.89 6.72 -11.35
CA GLU A 232 -16.19 5.46 -12.06
C GLU A 232 -17.70 5.20 -12.08
N ALA A 233 -18.37 5.34 -10.93
CA ALA A 233 -19.82 5.20 -10.84
C ALA A 233 -20.58 6.24 -11.68
N ALA A 234 -20.15 7.50 -11.69
CA ALA A 234 -20.72 8.56 -12.53
C ALA A 234 -20.59 8.21 -14.02
N THR A 235 -19.41 7.75 -14.44
CA THR A 235 -19.13 7.38 -15.83
C THR A 235 -19.97 6.17 -16.26
N ALA A 236 -20.07 5.14 -15.42
CA ALA A 236 -20.85 3.94 -15.71
C ALA A 236 -22.37 4.20 -15.81
N THR A 237 -22.88 5.20 -15.08
CA THR A 237 -24.32 5.50 -15.00
C THR A 237 -24.75 6.72 -15.82
N GLY A 238 -23.80 7.43 -16.46
CA GLY A 238 -24.08 8.68 -17.17
C GLY A 238 -24.58 9.81 -16.27
N THR A 239 -24.27 9.78 -14.97
CA THR A 239 -24.70 10.80 -13.99
C THR A 239 -23.58 11.78 -13.65
N ASN A 240 -23.90 12.88 -12.97
CA ASN A 240 -22.89 13.84 -12.54
C ASN A 240 -22.08 13.31 -11.33
N LEU A 241 -20.83 13.77 -11.20
CA LEU A 241 -19.91 13.32 -10.14
C LEU A 241 -20.44 13.59 -8.74
N ARG A 242 -21.08 14.74 -8.52
CA ARG A 242 -21.60 15.13 -7.20
C ARG A 242 -22.68 14.15 -6.73
N TYR A 243 -23.62 13.83 -7.61
CA TYR A 243 -24.68 12.87 -7.34
C TYR A 243 -24.11 11.47 -7.09
N ALA A 244 -23.16 11.03 -7.92
CA ALA A 244 -22.49 9.74 -7.71
C ALA A 244 -21.73 9.70 -6.36
N LEU A 245 -21.03 10.76 -5.99
CA LEU A 245 -20.33 10.88 -4.72
C LEU A 245 -21.30 10.83 -3.54
N GLU A 246 -22.37 11.62 -3.59
CA GLU A 246 -23.42 11.65 -2.57
C GLU A 246 -24.07 10.26 -2.37
N ARG A 247 -24.24 9.50 -3.45
CA ARG A 247 -24.87 8.17 -3.44
C ARG A 247 -23.95 7.02 -3.07
N THR A 248 -22.66 7.09 -3.41
CA THR A 248 -21.75 5.93 -3.31
C THR A 248 -20.66 6.08 -2.25
N ALA A 249 -20.20 7.30 -1.97
CA ALA A 249 -18.97 7.49 -1.19
C ALA A 249 -19.00 8.74 -0.29
N ARG A 250 -20.17 9.30 0.02
CA ARG A 250 -20.33 10.51 0.85
C ARG A 250 -19.63 10.39 2.20
N VAL A 251 -19.93 9.34 2.95
CA VAL A 251 -19.37 9.14 4.30
C VAL A 251 -17.83 9.00 4.26
N PRO A 252 -17.23 8.08 3.48
CA PRO A 252 -15.78 7.97 3.43
C PRO A 252 -15.11 9.26 2.92
N PHE A 253 -15.72 9.98 1.99
CA PHE A 253 -15.20 11.26 1.52
C PHE A 253 -15.22 12.35 2.60
N VAL A 254 -16.32 12.50 3.34
CA VAL A 254 -16.41 13.48 4.44
C VAL A 254 -15.38 13.17 5.52
N LEU A 255 -15.20 11.90 5.89
CA LEU A 255 -14.16 11.51 6.86
C LEU A 255 -12.75 11.87 6.36
N ALA A 256 -12.47 11.64 5.08
CA ALA A 256 -11.20 12.01 4.47
C ALA A 256 -10.98 13.54 4.41
N VAL A 257 -12.03 14.33 4.21
CA VAL A 257 -11.96 15.79 4.28
C VAL A 257 -11.69 16.25 5.71
N LEU A 258 -12.38 15.70 6.71
CA LEU A 258 -12.15 16.04 8.12
C LEU A 258 -10.71 15.74 8.56
N LEU A 259 -10.10 14.70 8.00
CA LEU A 259 -8.71 14.32 8.24
C LEU A 259 -7.70 15.37 7.77
N THR A 260 -8.07 16.26 6.84
CA THR A 260 -7.19 17.37 6.43
C THR A 260 -6.94 18.36 7.56
N ILE A 261 -7.81 18.43 8.57
CA ILE A 261 -7.67 19.33 9.73
C ILE A 261 -6.44 18.95 10.58
N PRO A 262 -6.33 17.73 11.16
CA PRO A 262 -5.15 17.38 11.94
C PRO A 262 -3.86 17.41 11.11
N LEU A 263 -3.92 17.08 9.82
CA LEU A 263 -2.77 17.25 8.92
C LEU A 263 -2.38 18.73 8.77
N GLY A 264 -3.33 19.61 8.51
CA GLY A 264 -3.10 21.05 8.36
C GLY A 264 -2.51 21.68 9.62
N VAL A 265 -3.01 21.28 10.79
CA VAL A 265 -2.43 21.69 12.08
C VAL A 265 -1.00 21.17 12.21
N ALA A 266 -0.75 19.89 11.93
CA ALA A 266 0.60 19.32 12.00
C ALA A 266 1.60 20.00 11.04
N ILE A 267 1.17 20.36 9.84
CA ILE A 267 1.97 21.13 8.87
C ILE A 267 2.24 22.53 9.40
N ALA A 268 1.21 23.26 9.87
CA ALA A 268 1.37 24.61 10.39
C ALA A 268 2.28 24.68 11.62
N SER A 269 2.29 23.62 12.43
CA SER A 269 3.15 23.46 13.60
C SER A 269 4.58 23.03 13.28
N TYR A 270 4.90 22.69 12.03
CA TYR A 270 6.24 22.26 11.67
C TYR A 270 7.26 23.40 11.84
N PRO A 271 8.44 23.16 12.43
CA PRO A 271 9.41 24.22 12.71
C PRO A 271 10.25 24.55 11.48
N TYR A 272 9.67 25.33 10.57
CA TYR A 272 10.23 25.71 9.27
C TYR A 272 11.59 26.41 9.32
N VAL A 273 11.98 26.99 10.45
CA VAL A 273 13.30 27.61 10.65
C VAL A 273 14.43 26.60 10.40
N HIS A 274 14.18 25.31 10.69
CA HIS A 274 15.15 24.24 10.51
C HIS A 274 15.16 23.64 9.09
N LEU A 275 14.32 24.12 8.17
CA LEU A 275 14.28 23.59 6.80
C LEU A 275 15.61 23.78 6.07
N ARG A 276 16.33 24.88 6.35
CA ARG A 276 17.68 25.11 5.80
C ARG A 276 18.71 24.14 6.36
N MET A 277 18.56 23.72 7.62
CA MET A 277 19.45 22.74 8.25
C MET A 277 19.22 21.32 7.74
N LEU A 278 18.08 21.03 7.10
CA LEU A 278 17.88 19.75 6.44
C LEU A 278 18.71 19.63 5.14
N LEU A 279 19.02 20.75 4.50
CA LEU A 279 19.72 20.78 3.21
C LEU A 279 21.24 20.81 3.34
N LEU A 280 21.76 21.17 4.52
CA LEU A 280 23.19 21.26 4.86
C LEU A 280 23.61 20.02 5.65
#